data_AF-A0AAV0QXB0-F1
#
_entry.id   AF-A0AAV0QXB0-F1
#
_cell.length_a   1.000
_cell.length_b   1.000
_cell.length_c   1.000
_cell.angle_alpha   90.00
_cell.angle_beta   90.00
_cell.angle_gamma   90.00
#
_symmetry.space_group_name_H-M   'P 1'
#
loop_
_entity.id
_entity.type
_entity.pdbx_description
1 polymer ?
#
loop_
_entity_poly.entity_id
_entity_poly.type
_entity_poly.pdbx_seq_one_letter_code
_entity_poly.pdbx_strand_id
1 'polypeptide(L)'
;MKPFTDNADHPNIEGKFAAIVVCWILGNGCLFAWNSMLTIEDYYVHLFPKYHPSRVLTLVYQPCALTTIVILASREAKINTRNRNLVGYALFFLSSLAVLVLDLATSGKGGLIAFVGICIVSGLFGVADAHVQGGMIGDLSFMHPQFIQSFLAGLAASGALTSALRLITKALLFFAISSFFELICVVLYAFVFPKLPVVKYYRAKAATEGSKTVCADLAAGGLQTLPDQEAVERAKYETRFSNKELLKQNADYAVDIFLIYALTLSIFPGFLSEDTGSHSLGTWYVLVLFLLRKIRSMSRG
;
A
#
# COMPACT_ATOMS: atom_id res chain seq x y z
N MET A 1 12.19 -19.87 -16.84
CA MET A 1 11.39 -19.91 -15.59
C MET A 1 11.02 -21.37 -15.35
N LYS A 2 11.57 -22.03 -14.33
CA LYS A 2 11.10 -23.38 -13.96
C LYS A 2 9.67 -23.23 -13.42
N PRO A 3 8.73 -24.13 -13.77
CA PRO A 3 7.39 -24.09 -13.21
C PRO A 3 7.48 -24.20 -11.69
N PHE A 4 6.64 -23.44 -10.98
CA PHE A 4 6.43 -23.55 -9.54
C PHE A 4 5.97 -24.98 -9.23
N THR A 5 6.91 -25.83 -8.84
CA THR A 5 6.60 -27.16 -8.31
C THR A 5 6.31 -26.99 -6.83
N ASP A 6 5.07 -27.29 -6.43
CA ASP A 6 4.50 -27.28 -5.07
C ASP A 6 5.20 -28.23 -4.06
N ASN A 7 6.38 -28.75 -4.39
CA ASN A 7 7.06 -29.84 -3.67
C ASN A 7 8.41 -29.42 -3.04
N ALA A 8 8.60 -28.15 -2.71
CA ALA A 8 9.69 -27.77 -1.82
C ALA A 8 9.17 -27.81 -0.38
N ASP A 9 9.76 -28.68 0.46
CA ASP A 9 9.51 -28.78 1.89
C ASP A 9 9.40 -27.40 2.55
N HIS A 10 8.18 -26.89 2.69
CA HIS A 10 7.92 -25.73 3.52
C HIS A 10 7.86 -26.26 4.96
N PRO A 11 8.87 -25.96 5.80
CA PRO A 11 8.81 -26.41 7.17
C PRO A 11 7.54 -25.84 7.80
N ASN A 12 6.85 -26.62 8.64
CA ASN A 12 5.69 -26.15 9.38
C ASN A 12 6.16 -25.20 10.49
N ILE A 13 6.56 -23.99 10.12
CA ILE A 13 7.13 -23.00 11.02
C ILE A 13 6.00 -22.30 11.76
N GLU A 14 6.12 -22.25 13.08
CA GLU A 14 5.18 -21.56 13.96
C GLU A 14 4.97 -20.09 13.55
N GLY A 15 3.73 -19.62 13.72
CA GLY A 15 3.37 -18.24 13.42
C GLY A 15 3.00 -17.97 11.95
N LYS A 16 2.92 -18.99 11.08
CA LYS A 16 2.44 -18.83 9.69
C LYS A 16 1.07 -18.14 9.60
N PHE A 17 0.09 -18.60 10.37
CA PHE A 17 -1.25 -18.00 10.39
C PHE A 17 -1.21 -16.54 10.88
N ALA A 18 -0.46 -16.26 11.95
CA ALA A 18 -0.29 -14.90 12.46
C ALA A 18 0.36 -13.99 11.41
N ALA A 19 1.36 -14.48 10.67
CA ALA A 19 1.99 -13.73 9.58
C ALA A 19 0.99 -13.43 8.45
N ILE A 20 0.14 -14.38 8.07
CA ILE A 20 -0.94 -14.18 7.10
C ILE A 20 -1.87 -13.05 7.57
N VAL A 21 -2.39 -13.14 8.79
CA VAL A 21 -3.29 -12.12 9.34
C VAL A 21 -2.62 -10.74 9.38
N VAL A 22 -1.37 -10.66 9.84
CA VAL A 22 -0.62 -9.39 9.86
C VAL A 22 -0.43 -8.85 8.44
N CYS A 23 -0.07 -9.69 7.47
CA CYS A 23 0.06 -9.27 6.06
C CYS A 23 -1.25 -8.72 5.52
N TRP A 24 -2.38 -9.34 5.84
CA TRP A 24 -3.70 -8.84 5.44
C TRP A 24 -4.02 -7.47 6.02
N ILE A 25 -3.75 -7.25 7.32
CA ILE A 25 -3.96 -5.96 7.98
C ILE A 25 -3.04 -4.88 7.37
N LEU A 26 -1.76 -5.20 7.19
CA LEU A 26 -0.77 -4.33 6.58
C LEU A 26 -1.11 -3.96 5.12
N GLY A 27 -1.68 -4.92 4.38
CA GLY A 27 -2.20 -4.69 3.02
C GLY A 27 -3.38 -3.74 3.00
N ASN A 28 -4.31 -3.87 3.95
CA ASN A 28 -5.40 -2.91 4.11
C ASN A 28 -4.87 -1.49 4.34
N GLY A 29 -3.90 -1.32 5.25
CA GLY A 29 -3.36 0.01 5.61
C GLY A 29 -2.75 0.77 4.43
N CYS A 30 -2.19 0.07 3.43
CA CYS A 30 -1.62 0.72 2.26
C CYS A 30 -2.64 1.56 1.47
N LEU A 31 -3.90 1.16 1.46
CA LEU A 31 -4.96 1.84 0.70
C LEU A 31 -6.08 2.36 1.59
N PHE A 32 -6.10 2.05 2.89
CA PHE A 32 -7.18 2.47 3.78
C PHE A 32 -7.27 3.99 3.87
N ALA A 33 -6.15 4.69 4.13
CA ALA A 33 -6.10 6.14 4.19
C ALA A 33 -6.55 6.83 2.87
N TRP A 34 -6.03 6.37 1.73
CA TRP A 34 -6.39 6.91 0.42
C TRP A 34 -7.86 6.63 0.06
N ASN A 35 -8.33 5.39 0.26
CA ASN A 35 -9.72 5.03 0.03
C ASN A 35 -10.66 5.78 0.97
N SER A 36 -10.24 6.06 2.21
CA SER A 36 -10.98 6.92 3.11
C SER A 36 -11.17 8.31 2.50
N MET A 37 -10.09 8.96 2.06
CA MET A 37 -10.16 10.28 1.41
C MET A 37 -11.10 10.28 0.20
N LEU A 38 -11.05 9.27 -0.66
CA LEU A 38 -11.95 9.18 -1.83
C LEU A 38 -13.41 8.88 -1.45
N THR A 39 -13.67 8.13 -0.39
CA THR A 39 -15.03 7.68 -0.02
C THR A 39 -15.91 8.83 0.50
N ILE A 40 -15.30 9.93 0.94
CA ILE A 40 -15.98 11.15 1.42
C ILE A 40 -15.91 12.27 0.37
N GLU A 41 -15.80 11.92 -0.91
CA GLU A 41 -15.75 12.91 -2.01
C GLU A 41 -16.92 13.90 -1.95
N ASP A 42 -18.11 13.45 -1.53
CA ASP A 42 -19.29 14.28 -1.33
C ASP A 42 -19.04 15.43 -0.36
N TYR A 43 -18.32 15.16 0.73
CA TYR A 43 -17.89 16.18 1.69
C TYR A 43 -16.96 17.21 1.05
N TYR A 44 -15.95 16.75 0.30
CA TYR A 44 -15.00 17.64 -0.36
C TYR A 44 -15.64 18.47 -1.48
N VAL A 45 -16.58 17.91 -2.24
CA VAL A 45 -17.32 18.64 -3.29
C VAL A 45 -18.17 19.76 -2.66
N HIS A 46 -18.81 19.49 -1.52
CA HIS A 46 -19.53 20.51 -0.77
C HIS A 46 -18.60 21.62 -0.26
N LEU A 47 -17.42 21.24 0.24
CA LEU A 47 -16.43 22.15 0.82
C LEU A 47 -15.70 22.99 -0.25
N PHE A 48 -15.47 22.41 -1.44
CA PHE A 48 -14.64 22.96 -2.51
C PHE A 48 -15.34 22.91 -3.88
N PRO A 49 -16.53 23.53 -4.04
CA PRO A 49 -17.35 23.35 -5.24
C PRO A 49 -16.69 23.86 -6.53
N LYS A 50 -15.71 24.77 -6.42
CA LYS A 50 -15.00 25.37 -7.57
C LYS A 50 -13.77 24.58 -8.03
N TYR A 51 -13.35 23.54 -7.31
CA TYR A 51 -12.01 22.94 -7.47
C TYR A 51 -12.01 21.46 -7.91
N HIS A 52 -13.17 20.86 -8.19
CA HIS A 52 -13.30 19.47 -8.67
C HIS A 52 -12.40 18.45 -7.91
N PRO A 53 -12.58 18.30 -6.59
CA PRO A 53 -11.68 17.53 -5.73
C PRO A 53 -11.48 16.07 -6.18
N SER A 54 -12.48 15.40 -6.79
CA SER A 54 -12.35 14.03 -7.33
C SER A 54 -11.12 13.86 -8.22
N ARG A 55 -10.94 14.84 -9.12
CA ARG A 55 -9.94 14.78 -10.17
C ARG A 55 -8.61 15.28 -9.64
N VAL A 56 -8.62 16.43 -8.97
CA VAL A 56 -7.38 17.07 -8.51
C VAL A 56 -6.64 16.20 -7.51
N LEU A 57 -7.32 15.60 -6.54
CA LEU A 57 -6.66 14.73 -5.56
C LEU A 57 -6.00 13.52 -6.24
N THR A 58 -6.70 12.86 -7.16
CA THR A 58 -6.13 11.72 -7.89
C THR A 58 -4.96 12.15 -8.79
N LEU A 59 -5.06 13.32 -9.43
CA LEU A 59 -3.99 13.91 -10.26
C LEU A 59 -2.75 14.33 -9.45
N VAL A 60 -2.87 14.59 -8.15
CA VAL A 60 -1.72 14.86 -7.27
C VAL A 60 -1.16 13.55 -6.72
N TYR A 61 -2.02 12.64 -6.26
CA TYR A 61 -1.62 11.33 -5.73
C TYR A 61 -0.78 10.52 -6.73
N GLN A 62 -1.29 10.35 -7.95
CA GLN A 62 -0.72 9.38 -8.90
C GLN A 62 0.71 9.75 -9.36
N PRO A 63 1.02 11.00 -9.75
CA PRO A 63 2.38 11.37 -10.11
C PRO A 63 3.34 11.30 -8.92
N CYS A 64 2.89 11.65 -7.70
CA CYS A 64 3.70 11.51 -6.50
C CYS A 64 4.06 10.04 -6.23
N ALA A 65 3.09 9.12 -6.36
CA ALA A 65 3.31 7.69 -6.22
C ALA A 65 4.27 7.15 -7.30
N LEU A 66 4.02 7.48 -8.58
CA LEU A 66 4.84 7.04 -9.71
C LEU A 66 6.28 7.55 -9.63
N THR A 67 6.46 8.83 -9.30
CA THR A 67 7.80 9.42 -9.16
C THR A 67 8.55 8.75 -8.02
N THR A 68 7.89 8.54 -6.88
CA THR A 68 8.49 7.92 -5.70
C THR A 68 8.88 6.47 -5.98
N ILE A 69 8.00 5.66 -6.60
CA ILE A 69 8.31 4.25 -6.89
C ILE A 69 9.46 4.11 -7.89
N VAL A 70 9.54 4.98 -8.91
CA VAL A 70 10.66 4.98 -9.87
C VAL A 70 11.99 5.31 -9.18
N ILE A 71 12.00 6.30 -8.30
CA ILE A 71 13.19 6.66 -7.51
C ILE A 71 13.63 5.50 -6.62
N LEU A 72 12.68 4.90 -5.89
CA LEU A 72 12.95 3.80 -4.96
C LEU A 72 13.40 2.53 -5.70
N ALA A 73 12.78 2.17 -6.82
CA ALA A 73 13.18 1.04 -7.65
C ALA A 73 14.58 1.22 -8.25
N SER A 74 14.93 2.45 -8.62
CA SER A 74 16.28 2.76 -9.15
C SER A 74 17.38 2.68 -8.08
N ARG A 75 17.02 2.85 -6.79
CA ARG A 75 17.95 2.87 -5.65
C ARG A 75 17.83 1.66 -4.73
N GLU A 76 16.99 0.69 -5.09
CA GLU A 76 16.54 -0.41 -4.22
C GLU A 76 17.68 -1.12 -3.49
N ALA A 77 18.76 -1.47 -4.19
CA ALA A 77 19.89 -2.21 -3.63
C ALA A 77 20.63 -1.50 -2.48
N LYS A 78 20.39 -0.20 -2.27
CA LYS A 78 21.01 0.61 -1.23
C LYS A 78 20.04 0.99 -0.11
N ILE A 79 18.75 0.75 -0.29
CA ILE A 79 17.72 1.20 0.64
C ILE A 79 17.32 0.05 1.57
N ASN A 80 17.32 0.35 2.87
CA ASN A 80 16.83 -0.56 3.88
C ASN A 80 15.29 -0.64 3.81
N THR A 81 14.77 -1.83 3.50
CA THR A 81 13.32 -2.07 3.33
C THR A 81 12.54 -1.78 4.61
N ARG A 82 13.09 -2.09 5.78
CA ARG A 82 12.47 -1.76 7.07
C ARG A 82 12.20 -0.27 7.21
N ASN A 83 13.22 0.55 6.95
CA ASN A 83 13.10 2.01 7.07
C ASN A 83 12.10 2.54 6.05
N ARG A 84 12.14 2.02 4.82
CA ARG A 84 11.20 2.38 3.76
C ARG A 84 9.75 2.14 4.20
N ASN A 85 9.44 0.95 4.71
CA ASN A 85 8.08 0.58 5.13
C ASN A 85 7.64 1.34 6.38
N LEU A 86 8.51 1.51 7.38
CA LEU A 86 8.19 2.31 8.58
C LEU A 86 7.93 3.78 8.25
N VAL A 87 8.75 4.39 7.38
CA VAL A 87 8.52 5.76 6.90
C VAL A 87 7.20 5.85 6.16
N GLY A 88 6.89 4.87 5.30
CA GLY A 88 5.62 4.82 4.58
C GLY A 88 4.40 4.75 5.50
N TYR A 89 4.35 3.79 6.43
CA TYR A 89 3.23 3.70 7.38
C TYR A 89 3.15 4.91 8.32
N ALA A 90 4.28 5.46 8.76
CA ALA A 90 4.29 6.68 9.56
C ALA A 90 3.76 7.88 8.76
N LEU A 91 4.10 7.99 7.47
CA LEU A 91 3.55 9.02 6.58
C LEU A 91 2.05 8.86 6.39
N PHE A 92 1.53 7.63 6.24
CA PHE A 92 0.09 7.38 6.21
C PHE A 92 -0.59 7.87 7.50
N PHE A 93 -0.05 7.48 8.67
CA PHE A 93 -0.57 7.90 9.97
C PHE A 93 -0.59 9.42 10.13
N LEU A 94 0.55 10.08 9.91
CA LEU A 94 0.69 11.53 10.07
C LEU A 94 -0.16 12.31 9.07
N SER A 95 -0.27 11.82 7.83
CA SER A 95 -1.09 12.46 6.80
C SER A 95 -2.59 12.31 7.11
N SER A 96 -3.03 11.13 7.57
CA SER A 96 -4.41 10.93 8.03
C SER A 96 -4.75 11.81 9.24
N LEU A 97 -3.81 11.96 10.17
CA LEU A 97 -3.95 12.89 11.29
C LEU A 97 -4.01 14.36 10.81
N ALA A 98 -3.19 14.72 9.82
CA ALA A 98 -3.19 16.07 9.24
C ALA A 98 -4.53 16.43 8.60
N VAL A 99 -5.22 15.47 7.95
CA VAL A 99 -6.59 15.71 7.44
C VAL A 99 -7.54 16.07 8.58
N LEU A 100 -7.51 15.32 9.68
CA LEU A 100 -8.34 15.58 10.85
C LEU A 100 -8.03 16.95 11.47
N VAL A 101 -6.74 17.27 11.62
CA VAL A 101 -6.31 18.58 12.16
C VAL A 101 -6.75 19.72 11.24
N LEU A 102 -6.62 19.56 9.91
CA LEU A 102 -7.03 20.57 8.95
C LEU A 102 -8.54 20.80 8.98
N ASP A 103 -9.33 19.72 9.09
CA ASP A 103 -10.78 19.79 9.21
C ASP A 103 -11.22 20.56 10.48
N LEU A 104 -10.61 20.22 11.62
CA LEU A 104 -10.86 20.91 12.89
C LEU A 104 -10.41 22.39 12.84
N ALA A 105 -9.21 22.67 12.34
CA ALA A 105 -8.63 24.01 12.29
C ALA A 105 -9.42 24.95 11.37
N THR A 106 -10.00 24.40 10.31
CA THR A 106 -10.87 25.16 9.40
C THR A 106 -12.32 25.21 9.87
N SER A 107 -12.66 24.50 10.97
CA SER A 107 -14.05 24.31 11.43
C SER A 107 -14.95 23.75 10.32
N GLY A 108 -14.39 22.88 9.46
CA GLY A 108 -15.08 22.38 8.26
C GLY A 108 -15.46 23.48 7.27
N LYS A 109 -14.77 24.63 7.27
CA LYS A 109 -14.98 25.70 6.29
C LYS A 109 -14.03 25.49 5.12
N GLY A 110 -14.59 25.65 3.91
CA GLY A 110 -13.82 25.56 2.69
C GLY A 110 -12.90 26.76 2.50
N GLY A 111 -12.15 26.74 1.41
CA GLY A 111 -11.24 27.82 1.06
C GLY A 111 -10.01 27.31 0.32
N LEU A 112 -9.28 28.24 -0.29
CA LEU A 112 -8.09 27.89 -1.08
C LEU A 112 -7.01 27.22 -0.21
N ILE A 113 -6.76 27.75 0.99
CA ILE A 113 -5.72 27.22 1.89
C ILE A 113 -6.06 25.79 2.34
N ALA A 114 -7.31 25.54 2.72
CA ALA A 114 -7.78 24.21 3.09
C ALA A 114 -7.70 23.24 1.91
N PHE A 115 -8.07 23.68 0.71
CA PHE A 115 -7.98 22.85 -0.50
C PHE A 115 -6.53 22.48 -0.84
N VAL A 116 -5.62 23.45 -0.80
CA VAL A 116 -4.18 23.22 -1.00
C VAL A 116 -3.64 22.25 0.05
N GLY A 117 -4.06 22.40 1.32
CA GLY A 117 -3.71 21.48 2.40
C GLY A 117 -4.12 20.03 2.10
N ILE A 118 -5.37 19.82 1.67
CA ILE A 118 -5.85 18.48 1.29
C ILE A 118 -5.08 17.93 0.06
N CYS A 119 -4.74 18.77 -0.92
CA CYS A 119 -3.91 18.35 -2.06
C CYS A 119 -2.51 17.90 -1.63
N ILE A 120 -1.87 18.60 -0.70
CA ILE A 120 -0.56 18.22 -0.15
C ILE A 120 -0.66 16.86 0.55
N VAL A 121 -1.68 16.65 1.38
CA VAL A 121 -1.93 15.34 2.03
C VAL A 121 -2.11 14.24 0.98
N SER A 122 -2.89 14.50 -0.07
CA SER A 122 -3.09 13.53 -1.15
C SER A 122 -1.76 13.14 -1.83
N GLY A 123 -0.86 14.10 -2.06
CA GLY A 123 0.48 13.82 -2.54
C GLY A 123 1.31 12.98 -1.56
N LEU A 124 1.22 13.29 -0.27
CA LEU A 124 1.89 12.52 0.80
C LEU A 124 1.38 11.08 0.88
N PHE A 125 0.07 10.84 0.67
CA PHE A 125 -0.47 9.48 0.55
C PHE A 125 0.12 8.74 -0.65
N GLY A 126 0.30 9.41 -1.80
CA GLY A 126 0.98 8.79 -2.95
C GLY A 126 2.43 8.42 -2.65
N VAL A 127 3.17 9.28 -1.95
CA VAL A 127 4.54 8.99 -1.49
C VAL A 127 4.55 7.81 -0.52
N ALA A 128 3.64 7.80 0.45
CA ALA A 128 3.50 6.74 1.45
C ALA A 128 3.18 5.37 0.81
N ASP A 129 2.24 5.35 -0.14
CA ASP A 129 1.85 4.15 -0.89
C ASP A 129 3.05 3.56 -1.65
N ALA A 130 3.78 4.39 -2.39
CA ALA A 130 4.97 3.93 -3.09
C ALA A 130 6.08 3.38 -2.15
N HIS A 131 6.19 3.92 -0.94
CA HIS A 131 7.10 3.38 0.07
C HIS A 131 6.66 1.99 0.51
N VAL A 132 5.41 1.87 1.00
CA VAL A 132 4.92 0.64 1.61
C VAL A 132 4.65 -0.44 0.57
N GLN A 133 3.88 -0.16 -0.47
CA GLN A 133 3.45 -1.17 -1.43
C GLN A 133 4.66 -1.83 -2.11
N GLY A 134 5.59 -1.03 -2.62
CA GLY A 134 6.80 -1.57 -3.24
C GLY A 134 7.77 -2.22 -2.25
N GLY A 135 7.85 -1.73 -1.00
CA GLY A 135 8.73 -2.31 0.01
C GLY A 135 8.21 -3.63 0.58
N MET A 136 6.92 -3.71 0.86
CA MET A 136 6.24 -4.93 1.34
C MET A 136 6.19 -6.00 0.26
N ILE A 137 5.82 -5.68 -0.99
CA ILE A 137 5.81 -6.66 -2.09
C ILE A 137 7.22 -7.23 -2.30
N GLY A 138 8.26 -6.38 -2.26
CA GLY A 138 9.65 -6.80 -2.35
C GLY A 138 10.06 -7.73 -1.20
N ASP A 139 9.77 -7.37 0.06
CA ASP A 139 10.11 -8.19 1.24
C ASP A 139 9.38 -9.55 1.23
N LEU A 140 8.07 -9.54 0.94
CA LEU A 140 7.23 -10.74 0.93
C LEU A 140 7.56 -11.69 -0.22
N SER A 141 8.20 -11.21 -1.30
CA SER A 141 8.60 -12.06 -2.44
C SER A 141 9.65 -13.11 -2.07
N PHE A 142 10.42 -12.89 -0.99
CA PHE A 142 11.37 -13.87 -0.44
C PHE A 142 10.72 -14.88 0.53
N MET A 143 9.42 -14.76 0.76
CA MET A 143 8.69 -15.56 1.75
C MET A 143 7.70 -16.51 1.08
N HIS A 144 6.87 -17.17 1.91
CA HIS A 144 5.83 -18.06 1.42
C HIS A 144 4.78 -17.28 0.58
N PRO A 145 4.33 -17.79 -0.60
CA PRO A 145 3.41 -17.08 -1.50
C PRO A 145 2.10 -16.60 -0.85
N GLN A 146 1.59 -17.36 0.12
CA GLN A 146 0.41 -16.98 0.90
C GLN A 146 0.54 -15.62 1.60
N PHE A 147 1.75 -15.16 1.94
CA PHE A 147 1.93 -13.86 2.60
C PHE A 147 1.69 -12.71 1.63
N ILE A 148 2.31 -12.75 0.44
CA ILE A 148 2.07 -11.74 -0.61
C ILE A 148 0.61 -11.79 -1.08
N GLN A 149 0.02 -12.98 -1.26
CA GLN A 149 -1.40 -13.12 -1.59
C GLN A 149 -2.30 -12.49 -0.53
N SER A 150 -2.03 -12.74 0.74
CA SER A 150 -2.79 -12.17 1.85
C SER A 150 -2.67 -10.65 1.93
N PHE A 151 -1.47 -10.10 1.68
CA PHE A 151 -1.25 -8.67 1.59
C PHE A 151 -2.01 -8.03 0.42
N LEU A 152 -1.96 -8.63 -0.77
CA LEU A 152 -2.72 -8.17 -1.94
C LEU A 152 -4.23 -8.29 -1.74
N ALA A 153 -4.70 -9.35 -1.06
CA ALA A 153 -6.10 -9.50 -0.67
C ALA A 153 -6.54 -8.38 0.30
N GLY A 154 -5.67 -8.00 1.24
CA GLY A 154 -5.92 -6.86 2.13
C GLY A 154 -6.03 -5.53 1.37
N LEU A 155 -5.12 -5.29 0.41
CA LEU A 155 -5.19 -4.14 -0.49
C LEU A 155 -6.54 -4.07 -1.22
N ALA A 156 -7.00 -5.19 -1.80
CA ALA A 156 -8.28 -5.26 -2.50
C ALA A 156 -9.49 -5.06 -1.56
N ALA A 157 -9.43 -5.59 -0.33
CA ALA A 157 -10.49 -5.47 0.66
C ALA A 157 -10.63 -4.06 1.25
N SER A 158 -9.54 -3.28 1.29
CA SER A 158 -9.51 -1.95 1.90
C SER A 158 -10.63 -1.05 1.40
N GLY A 159 -10.90 -1.04 0.10
CA GLY A 159 -11.93 -0.21 -0.49
C GLY A 159 -13.34 -0.61 -0.08
N ALA A 160 -13.60 -1.90 0.16
CA ALA A 160 -14.90 -2.38 0.64
C ALA A 160 -15.09 -2.04 2.12
N LEU A 161 -14.02 -2.18 2.91
CA LEU A 161 -14.03 -1.80 4.33
C LEU A 161 -14.27 -0.30 4.52
N THR A 162 -13.61 0.56 3.75
CA THR A 162 -13.83 2.02 3.85
C THR A 162 -15.25 2.39 3.44
N SER A 163 -15.81 1.76 2.40
CA SER A 163 -17.19 1.99 1.98
C SER A 163 -18.19 1.52 3.05
N ALA A 164 -18.00 0.34 3.65
CA ALA A 164 -18.85 -0.14 4.74
C ALA A 164 -18.75 0.78 5.97
N LEU A 165 -17.53 1.21 6.32
CA LEU A 165 -17.29 2.10 7.45
C LEU A 165 -17.95 3.47 7.24
N ARG A 166 -17.97 4.00 6.01
CA ARG A 166 -18.66 5.25 5.67
C ARG A 166 -20.16 5.20 5.94
N LEU A 167 -20.81 4.06 5.71
CA LEU A 167 -22.26 3.91 5.95
C LEU A 167 -22.64 4.03 7.43
N ILE A 168 -21.71 3.66 8.33
CA ILE A 168 -21.96 3.61 9.76
C ILE A 168 -21.32 4.77 10.54
N THR A 169 -20.50 5.62 9.88
CA THR A 169 -19.75 6.69 10.57
C THR A 169 -19.96 8.09 9.97
N LYS A 170 -19.90 9.10 10.86
CA LYS A 170 -19.77 10.51 10.46
C LYS A 170 -18.34 10.79 9.98
N ALA A 171 -18.16 11.81 9.13
CA ALA A 171 -16.89 12.12 8.46
C ALA A 171 -15.68 12.27 9.43
N LEU A 172 -15.84 12.96 10.55
CA LEU A 172 -14.75 13.12 11.54
C LEU A 172 -14.35 11.81 12.22
N LEU A 173 -15.34 11.00 12.62
CA LEU A 173 -15.10 9.69 13.21
C LEU A 173 -14.42 8.76 12.22
N PHE A 174 -14.77 8.87 10.95
CA PHE A 174 -14.18 8.10 9.86
C PHE A 174 -12.67 8.39 9.69
N PHE A 175 -12.26 9.66 9.72
CA PHE A 175 -10.83 10.01 9.68
C PHE A 175 -10.07 9.58 10.94
N ALA A 176 -10.70 9.70 12.11
CA ALA A 176 -10.08 9.24 13.36
C ALA A 176 -9.82 7.73 13.32
N ILE A 177 -10.78 6.95 12.81
CA ILE A 177 -10.62 5.50 12.63
C ILE A 177 -9.53 5.19 11.61
N SER A 178 -9.47 5.93 10.50
CA SER A 178 -8.41 5.79 9.50
C SER A 178 -7.03 6.05 10.10
N SER A 179 -6.85 7.17 10.81
CA SER A 179 -5.59 7.48 11.49
C SER A 179 -5.22 6.40 12.52
N PHE A 180 -6.18 5.94 13.32
CA PHE A 180 -5.93 4.87 14.29
C PHE A 180 -5.54 3.54 13.63
N PHE A 181 -6.16 3.19 12.50
CA PHE A 181 -5.82 2.00 11.73
C PHE A 181 -4.39 2.05 11.18
N GLU A 182 -3.95 3.22 10.68
CA GLU A 182 -2.57 3.41 10.22
C GLU A 182 -1.57 3.31 11.38
N LEU A 183 -1.92 3.80 12.58
CA LEU A 183 -1.09 3.61 13.77
C LEU A 183 -0.93 2.12 14.12
N ILE A 184 -2.00 1.33 14.01
CA ILE A 184 -1.93 -0.13 14.17
C ILE A 184 -0.95 -0.72 13.14
N CYS A 185 -1.00 -0.28 11.88
CA CYS A 185 -0.07 -0.77 10.85
C CYS A 185 1.38 -0.45 11.19
N VAL A 186 1.69 0.75 11.69
CA VAL A 186 3.02 1.12 12.19
C VAL A 186 3.47 0.18 13.31
N VAL A 187 2.61 -0.05 14.30
CA VAL A 187 2.93 -0.90 15.47
C VAL A 187 3.13 -2.37 15.04
N LEU A 188 2.24 -2.89 14.20
CA LEU A 188 2.33 -4.26 13.69
C LEU A 188 3.61 -4.47 12.90
N TYR A 189 3.95 -3.58 11.98
CA TYR A 189 5.17 -3.70 11.18
C TYR A 189 6.44 -3.48 12.03
N ALA A 190 6.43 -2.54 12.98
CA ALA A 190 7.59 -2.23 13.81
C ALA A 190 7.92 -3.34 14.82
N PHE A 191 6.90 -3.92 15.47
CA PHE A 191 7.08 -4.72 16.68
C PHE A 191 6.59 -6.15 16.58
N VAL A 192 5.57 -6.43 15.77
CA VAL A 192 4.94 -7.77 15.70
C VAL A 192 5.54 -8.56 14.55
N PHE A 193 5.48 -8.03 13.32
CA PHE A 193 5.88 -8.71 12.10
C PHE A 193 7.34 -9.23 12.14
N PRO A 194 8.35 -8.45 12.58
CA PRO A 194 9.74 -8.91 12.63
C PRO A 194 10.00 -9.98 13.70
N LYS A 195 9.11 -10.10 14.70
CA LYS A 195 9.25 -11.05 15.81
C LYS A 195 8.65 -12.41 15.51
N LEU A 196 7.86 -12.56 14.45
CA LEU A 196 7.24 -13.83 14.08
C LEU A 196 8.32 -14.85 13.64
N PRO A 197 8.32 -16.09 14.18
CA PRO A 197 9.35 -17.09 13.86
C PRO A 197 9.47 -17.39 12.36
N VAL A 198 8.34 -17.55 11.66
CA VAL A 198 8.30 -17.76 10.21
C VAL A 198 8.91 -16.60 9.43
N VAL A 199 8.69 -15.36 9.86
CA VAL A 199 9.23 -14.16 9.20
C VAL A 199 10.74 -14.08 9.42
N LYS A 200 11.21 -14.36 10.64
CA LYS A 200 12.65 -14.45 10.94
C LYS A 200 13.35 -15.50 10.08
N TYR A 201 12.74 -16.67 9.93
CA TYR A 201 13.28 -17.75 9.10
C TYR A 201 13.46 -17.30 7.64
N TYR A 202 12.42 -16.77 7.00
CA TYR A 202 12.52 -16.34 5.60
C TYR A 202 13.48 -15.18 5.42
N ARG A 203 13.53 -14.22 6.36
CA ARG A 203 14.50 -13.12 6.31
C ARG A 203 15.93 -13.61 6.50
N ALA A 204 16.16 -14.59 7.37
CA ALA A 204 17.48 -15.18 7.54
C ALA A 204 17.92 -15.92 6.27
N LYS A 205 17.01 -16.69 5.66
CA LYS A 205 17.23 -17.35 4.36
C LYS A 205 17.58 -16.33 3.27
N ALA A 206 16.79 -15.27 3.14
CA ALA A 206 17.05 -14.21 2.16
C ALA A 206 18.42 -13.54 2.38
N ALA A 207 18.85 -13.35 3.63
CA ALA A 207 20.17 -12.83 3.95
C ALA A 207 21.30 -13.80 3.52
N THR A 208 21.12 -15.11 3.71
CA THR A 208 22.09 -16.12 3.24
C THR A 208 22.17 -16.23 1.71
N GLU A 209 21.10 -15.84 1.02
CA GLU A 209 21.03 -15.74 -0.44
C GLU A 209 21.55 -14.39 -0.97
N GLY A 210 22.14 -13.55 -0.10
CA GLY A 210 22.81 -12.31 -0.47
C GLY A 210 21.94 -11.05 -0.42
N SER A 211 20.70 -11.15 0.06
CA SER A 211 19.83 -9.98 0.22
C SER A 211 20.29 -9.08 1.38
N LYS A 212 20.70 -7.86 1.05
CA LYS A 212 21.12 -6.84 2.04
C LYS A 212 19.96 -6.04 2.63
N THR A 213 18.78 -6.14 2.04
CA THR A 213 17.62 -5.30 2.39
C THR A 213 16.95 -5.74 3.70
N VAL A 214 17.14 -7.01 4.10
CA VAL A 214 16.52 -7.64 5.28
C VAL A 214 17.36 -7.53 6.56
N CYS A 215 18.58 -6.99 6.50
CA CYS A 215 19.50 -6.97 7.64
C CYS A 215 18.95 -6.22 8.86
N ALA A 216 18.35 -5.05 8.66
CA ALA A 216 17.78 -4.27 9.77
C ALA A 216 16.49 -4.90 10.34
N ASP A 217 15.77 -5.63 9.49
CA ASP A 217 14.59 -6.40 9.87
C ASP A 217 14.95 -7.62 10.73
N LEU A 218 16.06 -8.29 10.44
CA LEU A 218 16.61 -9.36 11.27
C LEU A 218 17.06 -8.84 12.63
N ALA A 219 17.78 -7.71 12.66
CA ALA A 219 18.19 -7.07 13.90
C ALA A 219 16.98 -6.70 14.77
N ALA A 220 15.90 -6.19 14.16
CA ALA A 220 14.64 -5.91 14.87
C ALA A 220 13.95 -7.18 15.39
N GLY A 221 14.12 -8.31 14.72
CA GLY A 221 13.69 -9.63 15.17
C GLY A 221 14.57 -10.23 16.28
N GLY A 222 15.65 -9.56 16.69
CA GLY A 222 16.59 -10.05 17.71
C GLY A 222 17.62 -11.06 17.20
N LEU A 223 17.79 -11.17 15.88
CA LEU A 223 18.83 -11.98 15.24
C LEU A 223 19.90 -11.04 14.67
N GLN A 224 21.11 -11.08 15.22
CA GLN A 224 22.29 -10.51 14.57
C GLN A 224 22.96 -11.62 13.78
N THR A 225 22.72 -11.67 12.48
CA THR A 225 23.56 -12.48 11.59
C THR A 225 24.75 -11.63 11.15
N LEU A 226 25.94 -11.97 11.63
CA LEU A 226 27.15 -11.67 10.88
C LEU A 226 27.01 -12.42 9.55
N PRO A 227 27.13 -11.77 8.39
CA PRO A 227 27.04 -12.47 7.12
C PRO A 227 28.11 -13.56 7.10
N ASP A 228 27.70 -14.80 6.87
CA ASP A 228 28.64 -15.91 6.75
C ASP A 228 29.58 -15.62 5.57
N GLN A 229 30.88 -15.79 5.79
CA GLN A 229 31.92 -15.40 4.83
C GLN A 229 31.75 -16.15 3.49
N GLU A 230 31.21 -17.38 3.56
CA GLU A 230 30.84 -18.20 2.41
C GLU A 230 29.58 -17.72 1.69
N ALA A 231 28.60 -17.15 2.40
CA ALA A 231 27.38 -16.59 1.80
C ALA A 231 27.68 -15.29 1.03
N VAL A 232 28.60 -14.47 1.55
CA VAL A 232 29.11 -13.27 0.86
C VAL A 232 29.86 -13.64 -0.42
N GLU A 233 30.67 -14.71 -0.39
CA GLU A 233 31.38 -15.22 -1.56
C GLU A 233 30.40 -15.83 -2.59
N ARG A 234 29.40 -16.63 -2.19
CA ARG A 234 28.36 -17.15 -3.11
C ARG A 234 27.57 -16.04 -3.82
N ALA A 235 27.13 -15.02 -3.07
CA ALA A 235 26.43 -13.86 -3.62
C ALA A 235 27.31 -13.01 -4.57
N LYS A 236 28.64 -13.18 -4.52
CA LYS A 236 29.62 -12.54 -5.40
C LYS A 236 29.68 -13.23 -6.79
N TYR A 237 29.38 -14.53 -6.84
CA TYR A 237 29.39 -15.34 -8.07
C TYR A 237 28.03 -15.37 -8.78
N GLU A 238 26.91 -15.17 -8.06
CA GLU A 238 25.62 -14.93 -8.71
C GLU A 238 25.52 -13.49 -9.21
N THR A 239 25.70 -13.28 -10.51
CA THR A 239 25.50 -11.99 -11.15
C THR A 239 24.05 -11.54 -11.02
N ARG A 240 23.79 -10.58 -10.12
CA ARG A 240 22.49 -9.88 -10.03
C ARG A 240 22.17 -9.21 -11.36
N PHE A 241 21.03 -9.55 -11.95
CA PHE A 241 20.52 -8.87 -13.14
C PHE A 241 20.31 -7.37 -12.89
N SER A 242 20.65 -6.56 -13.90
CA SER A 242 20.39 -5.13 -13.88
C SER A 242 18.88 -4.85 -13.95
N ASN A 243 18.41 -3.73 -13.38
CA ASN A 243 17.01 -3.32 -13.47
C ASN A 243 16.48 -3.29 -14.91
N LYS A 244 17.35 -2.97 -15.89
CA LYS A 244 17.00 -2.98 -17.32
C LYS A 244 16.76 -4.40 -17.85
N GLU A 245 17.55 -5.36 -17.40
CA GLU A 245 17.42 -6.77 -17.79
C GLU A 245 16.17 -7.38 -17.16
N LEU A 246 15.91 -7.08 -15.88
CA LEU A 246 14.68 -7.47 -15.19
C LEU A 246 13.44 -6.90 -15.89
N LEU A 247 13.46 -5.61 -16.25
CA LEU A 247 12.33 -5.00 -16.97
C LEU A 247 12.15 -5.61 -18.36
N LYS A 248 13.25 -5.92 -19.07
CA LYS A 248 13.18 -6.58 -20.39
C LYS A 248 12.62 -8.01 -20.29
N GLN A 249 12.98 -8.75 -19.24
CA GLN A 249 12.47 -10.10 -19.01
C GLN A 249 10.98 -10.13 -18.63
N ASN A 250 10.49 -9.07 -17.99
CA ASN A 250 9.10 -8.97 -17.50
C ASN A 250 8.32 -7.86 -18.23
N ALA A 251 8.68 -7.58 -19.48
CA ALA A 251 8.10 -6.46 -20.24
C ALA A 251 6.60 -6.69 -20.53
N ASP A 252 6.21 -7.93 -20.75
CA ASP A 252 4.82 -8.38 -20.87
C ASP A 252 4.00 -8.01 -19.62
N TYR A 253 4.45 -8.43 -18.43
CA TYR A 253 3.78 -8.08 -17.18
C TYR A 253 3.74 -6.57 -16.93
N ALA A 254 4.81 -5.85 -17.25
CA ALA A 254 4.85 -4.40 -17.09
C ALA A 254 3.83 -3.69 -18.00
N VAL A 255 3.70 -4.14 -19.25
CA VAL A 255 2.71 -3.62 -20.20
C VAL A 255 1.29 -3.98 -19.75
N ASP A 256 1.05 -5.21 -19.32
CA ASP A 256 -0.26 -5.64 -18.82
C ASP A 256 -0.71 -4.81 -17.61
N ILE A 257 0.17 -4.63 -16.62
CA ILE A 257 -0.12 -3.79 -15.45
C ILE A 257 -0.37 -2.35 -15.88
N PHE A 258 0.45 -1.79 -16.78
CA PHE A 258 0.25 -0.44 -17.29
C PHE A 258 -1.12 -0.27 -17.97
N LEU A 259 -1.51 -1.22 -18.83
CA LEU A 259 -2.80 -1.20 -19.52
C LEU A 259 -3.97 -1.33 -18.53
N ILE A 260 -3.86 -2.21 -17.54
CA ILE A 260 -4.87 -2.36 -16.47
C ILE A 260 -5.04 -1.05 -15.69
N TYR A 261 -3.95 -0.38 -15.33
CA TYR A 261 -4.00 0.89 -14.62
C TYR A 261 -4.52 2.04 -15.51
N ALA A 262 -4.09 2.12 -16.76
CA ALA A 262 -4.57 3.11 -17.72
C ALA A 262 -6.09 2.98 -17.94
N LEU A 263 -6.57 1.76 -18.15
CA LEU A 263 -8.00 1.47 -18.27
C LEU A 263 -8.74 1.82 -16.98
N THR A 264 -8.21 1.42 -15.82
CA THR A 264 -8.82 1.68 -14.52
C THR A 264 -8.96 3.17 -14.25
N LEU A 265 -7.91 3.96 -14.49
CA LEU A 265 -7.89 5.41 -14.24
C LEU A 265 -8.74 6.18 -15.26
N SER A 266 -8.90 5.66 -16.48
CA SER A 266 -9.79 6.27 -17.48
C SER A 266 -11.27 6.17 -17.08
N ILE A 267 -11.64 5.14 -16.33
CA ILE A 267 -13.03 4.88 -15.89
C ILE A 267 -13.29 5.44 -14.48
N PHE A 268 -12.29 5.41 -13.59
CA PHE A 268 -12.45 5.67 -12.17
C PHE A 268 -11.31 6.55 -11.62
N PRO A 269 -11.58 7.55 -10.76
CA PRO A 269 -12.88 7.92 -10.19
C PRO A 269 -13.67 8.93 -11.04
N GLY A 270 -13.02 9.68 -11.93
CA GLY A 270 -13.59 10.90 -12.52
C GLY A 270 -14.75 10.70 -13.49
N PHE A 271 -14.73 9.66 -14.33
CA PHE A 271 -15.82 9.40 -15.28
C PHE A 271 -17.06 8.87 -14.57
N LEU A 272 -16.87 7.88 -13.68
CA LEU A 272 -17.96 7.30 -12.89
C LEU A 272 -18.63 8.32 -11.95
N SER A 273 -17.88 9.22 -11.29
CA SER A 273 -18.49 10.17 -10.35
C SER A 273 -19.29 11.29 -11.03
N GLU A 274 -18.92 11.67 -12.26
CA GLU A 274 -19.62 12.71 -13.03
C GLU A 274 -20.88 12.19 -13.71
N ASP A 275 -20.82 10.99 -14.32
CA ASP A 275 -21.95 10.42 -15.05
C ASP A 275 -23.10 10.01 -14.10
N THR A 276 -22.74 9.49 -12.92
CA THR A 276 -23.71 9.14 -11.87
C THR A 276 -24.36 10.35 -11.19
N GLY A 277 -23.77 11.53 -11.27
CA GLY A 277 -24.38 12.78 -10.79
C GLY A 277 -25.44 13.35 -11.74
N SER A 278 -25.40 12.97 -13.03
CA SER A 278 -26.32 13.45 -14.07
C SER A 278 -27.66 12.69 -14.11
N HIS A 279 -27.66 11.44 -13.62
CA HIS A 279 -28.86 10.64 -13.45
C HIS A 279 -29.38 10.80 -12.01
N SER A 280 -30.68 11.04 -11.80
CA SER A 280 -31.28 11.34 -10.47
C SER A 280 -31.33 10.15 -9.49
N LEU A 281 -30.34 9.25 -9.53
CA LEU A 281 -30.28 8.01 -8.76
C LEU A 281 -29.67 8.20 -7.35
N GLY A 282 -29.28 9.42 -6.98
CA GLY A 282 -28.84 9.79 -5.63
C GLY A 282 -27.47 9.23 -5.23
N THR A 283 -26.92 9.76 -4.13
CA THR A 283 -25.55 9.46 -3.63
C THR A 283 -25.29 7.98 -3.35
N TRP A 284 -26.34 7.19 -3.16
CA TRP A 284 -26.29 5.76 -2.84
C TRP A 284 -25.88 4.88 -4.04
N TYR A 285 -26.21 5.28 -5.27
CA TYR A 285 -25.88 4.51 -6.47
C TYR A 285 -24.38 4.47 -6.75
N VAL A 286 -23.68 5.59 -6.51
CA VAL A 286 -22.22 5.69 -6.59
C VAL A 286 -21.57 4.74 -5.59
N LEU A 287 -22.05 4.75 -4.35
CA LEU A 287 -21.55 3.86 -3.30
C LEU A 287 -21.77 2.37 -3.65
N VAL A 288 -22.92 2.03 -4.24
CA VAL A 288 -23.23 0.67 -4.69
C VAL A 288 -22.36 0.24 -5.88
N LEU A 289 -22.10 1.12 -6.85
CA LEU A 289 -21.19 0.82 -7.97
C LEU A 289 -19.74 0.65 -7.52
N PHE A 290 -19.27 1.52 -6.62
CA PHE A 290 -17.97 1.36 -5.98
C PHE A 290 -17.89 0.02 -5.24
N LEU A 291 -18.90 -0.31 -4.43
CA LEU A 291 -18.98 -1.56 -3.68
C LEU A 291 -19.00 -2.79 -4.61
N LEU A 292 -19.81 -2.80 -5.66
CA LEU A 292 -19.93 -3.90 -6.62
C LEU A 292 -18.64 -4.11 -7.42
N ARG A 293 -17.96 -3.03 -7.84
CA ARG A 293 -16.66 -3.14 -8.54
C ARG A 293 -15.58 -3.68 -7.61
N LYS A 294 -15.60 -3.28 -6.33
CA LYS A 294 -14.65 -3.72 -5.29
C LYS A 294 -14.89 -5.16 -4.83
N ILE A 295 -16.15 -5.59 -4.68
CA ILE A 295 -16.51 -6.99 -4.41
C ILE A 295 -16.05 -7.90 -5.55
N ARG A 296 -16.25 -7.48 -6.81
CA ARG A 296 -15.76 -8.24 -7.98
C ARG A 296 -14.24 -8.33 -8.04
N SER A 297 -13.52 -7.33 -7.52
CA SER A 297 -12.06 -7.38 -7.36
C SER A 297 -11.61 -8.37 -6.28
N MET A 298 -12.33 -8.47 -5.16
CA MET A 298 -12.04 -9.47 -4.11
C MET A 298 -12.33 -10.90 -4.56
N SER A 299 -13.34 -11.12 -5.39
CA SER A 299 -13.75 -12.47 -5.85
C SER A 299 -12.80 -13.09 -6.89
N ARG A 300 -11.81 -12.34 -7.40
CA ARG A 300 -10.89 -12.77 -8.47
C ARG A 300 -9.42 -12.82 -8.05
N GLY A 301 -9.10 -12.52 -6.79
CA GLY A 301 -7.79 -12.75 -6.18
C GLY A 301 -7.79 -14.02 -5.35
#